data_AF-A0A2S6AXT8-F1
#
_entry.id   AF-A0A2S6AXT8-F1
#
_cell.length_a   1.000
_cell.length_b   1.000
_cell.length_c   1.000
_cell.angle_alpha   90.00
_cell.angle_beta   90.00
_cell.angle_gamma   90.00
#
_symmetry.space_group_name_H-M   'P 1'
#
loop_
_entity.id
_entity.type
_entity.pdbx_description
1 polymer ?
#
loop_
_entity_poly.entity_id
_entity_poly.type
_entity_poly.pdbx_seq_one_letter_code
_entity_poly.pdbx_strand_id
1 'polypeptide(L)'
;MWCPVSFCSVTTPSDIRALAGELSLAVVRLTRHLRGHRAAAQISLTQLSALATLARDGAMTPGALAAKERVQPPSMTRVIASLSELQLVKRDPHPTDGRQVIVSLSDAGKALIQDENNAREAWMFDQLSGLTPDQLRVLDDAVAIMKQLVADSE
;
A
#
# COMPACT_ATOMS: atom_id res chain seq x y z
N MET A 1 6.40 35.31 1.81
CA MET A 1 7.36 35.41 2.92
C MET A 1 7.57 34.01 3.47
N TRP A 2 8.52 33.28 2.89
CA TRP A 2 8.83 31.89 3.22
C TRP A 2 9.86 31.87 4.35
N CYS A 3 9.58 31.10 5.40
CA CYS A 3 10.50 30.89 6.52
C CYS A 3 11.51 29.80 6.11
N PRO A 4 12.82 30.02 6.24
CA PRO A 4 13.81 28.97 5.99
C PRO A 4 13.72 27.94 7.11
N VAL A 5 13.60 26.67 6.76
CA VAL A 5 13.72 25.56 7.72
C VAL A 5 15.14 25.53 8.27
N SER A 6 15.34 26.23 9.39
CA SER A 6 16.52 26.10 10.24
C SER A 6 16.60 24.66 10.74
N PHE A 7 17.57 23.91 10.23
CA PHE A 7 18.04 22.67 10.84
C PHE A 7 18.71 23.01 12.17
N CYS A 8 17.91 23.17 13.23
CA CYS A 8 18.42 23.22 14.58
C CYS A 8 18.32 21.81 15.17
N SER A 9 19.48 21.15 15.26
CA SER A 9 19.68 19.86 15.89
C SER A 9 19.40 19.93 17.39
N VAL A 10 18.18 19.58 17.81
CA VAL A 10 17.92 18.99 19.13
C VAL A 10 16.80 17.98 18.96
N THR A 11 17.09 16.70 19.21
CA THR A 11 16.06 15.65 19.23
C THR A 11 15.66 15.44 20.68
N THR A 12 14.91 16.37 21.28
CA THR A 12 14.34 16.10 22.60
C THR A 12 13.24 15.04 22.48
N PRO A 13 12.92 14.30 23.55
CA PRO A 13 11.75 13.40 23.55
C PRO A 13 10.43 14.11 23.19
N SER A 14 10.34 15.43 23.42
CA SER A 14 9.20 16.25 23.01
C SER A 14 9.15 16.45 21.49
N ASP A 15 10.32 16.64 20.86
CA ASP A 15 10.44 16.81 19.41
C ASP A 15 10.09 15.50 18.67
N ILE A 16 10.47 14.34 19.23
CA ILE A 16 10.10 13.03 18.67
C ILE A 16 8.59 12.83 18.69
N ARG A 17 7.92 13.18 19.80
CA ARG A 17 6.46 13.01 19.91
C ARG A 17 5.71 13.93 18.95
N ALA A 18 6.14 15.18 18.84
CA ALA A 18 5.57 16.13 17.89
C ALA A 18 5.75 15.63 16.45
N LEU A 19 6.98 15.25 16.08
CA LEU A 19 7.28 14.69 14.76
C LEU A 19 6.48 13.42 14.47
N ALA A 20 6.31 12.52 15.44
CA ALA A 20 5.50 11.31 15.26
C ALA A 20 4.04 11.64 14.92
N GLY A 21 3.45 12.65 15.59
CA GLY A 21 2.10 13.13 15.30
C GLY A 21 1.97 13.75 13.92
N GLU A 22 2.91 14.64 13.55
CA GLU A 22 2.92 15.32 12.26
C GLU A 22 3.14 14.35 11.10
N LEU A 23 4.13 13.45 11.23
CA LEU A 23 4.44 12.45 10.22
C LEU A 23 3.26 11.49 10.02
N SER A 24 2.66 10.99 11.09
CA SER A 24 1.49 10.11 11.02
C SER A 24 0.34 10.79 10.27
N LEU A 25 0.04 12.04 10.59
CA LEU A 25 -1.01 12.81 9.90
C LEU A 25 -0.67 13.07 8.43
N ALA A 26 0.58 13.41 8.12
CA ALA A 26 1.04 13.63 6.76
C ALA A 26 0.91 12.36 5.90
N VAL A 27 1.34 11.20 6.42
CA VAL A 27 1.23 9.90 5.74
C VAL A 27 -0.23 9.54 5.48
N VAL A 28 -1.12 9.73 6.45
CA VAL A 28 -2.56 9.45 6.28
C VAL A 28 -3.17 10.34 5.20
N ARG A 29 -2.86 11.65 5.20
CA ARG A 29 -3.37 12.59 4.19
C ARG A 29 -2.84 12.28 2.80
N LEU A 30 -1.53 12.02 2.68
CA LEU A 30 -0.92 11.65 1.41
C LEU A 30 -1.51 10.35 0.86
N THR A 31 -1.69 9.34 1.71
CA THR A 31 -2.33 8.07 1.34
C THR A 31 -3.76 8.30 0.84
N ARG A 32 -4.52 9.21 1.46
CA ARG A 32 -5.87 9.57 1.00
C ARG A 32 -5.87 10.22 -0.38
N HIS A 33 -4.92 11.11 -0.66
CA HIS A 33 -4.77 11.70 -2.00
C HIS A 33 -4.42 10.62 -3.03
N LEU A 34 -3.45 9.76 -2.73
CA LEU A 34 -3.08 8.64 -3.61
C LEU A 34 -4.25 7.69 -3.90
N ARG A 35 -5.12 7.44 -2.92
CA ARG A 35 -6.36 6.66 -3.12
C ARG A 35 -7.40 7.36 -4.00
N GLY A 36 -7.29 8.67 -4.21
CA GLY A 36 -8.13 9.41 -5.15
C GLY A 36 -7.67 9.26 -6.61
N HIS A 37 -6.41 8.90 -6.83
CA HIS A 37 -5.80 8.72 -8.15
C HIS A 37 -5.73 7.23 -8.53
N ARG A 38 -6.91 6.66 -8.76
CA ARG A 38 -7.08 5.23 -9.14
C ARG A 38 -7.40 5.10 -10.61
N ALA A 39 -6.86 4.06 -11.24
CA ALA A 39 -7.18 3.71 -12.62
C ALA A 39 -8.52 2.96 -12.70
N ALA A 40 -8.81 2.10 -11.72
CA ALA A 40 -9.96 1.22 -11.69
C ALA A 40 -10.94 1.62 -10.56
N ALA A 41 -11.90 2.49 -10.88
CA ALA A 41 -13.00 2.83 -9.97
C ALA A 41 -13.94 1.64 -9.63
N GLN A 42 -13.72 0.47 -10.25
CA GLN A 42 -14.61 -0.68 -10.19
C GLN A 42 -14.38 -1.59 -8.96
N ILE A 43 -13.32 -1.38 -8.18
CA ILE A 43 -13.05 -2.17 -6.97
C ILE A 43 -12.91 -1.31 -5.70
N SER A 44 -13.42 -1.85 -4.60
CA SER A 44 -13.30 -1.25 -3.28
C SER A 44 -11.83 -1.16 -2.82
N LEU A 45 -11.57 -0.33 -1.80
CA LEU A 45 -10.24 -0.25 -1.17
C LEU A 45 -9.81 -1.58 -0.55
N THR A 46 -10.75 -2.32 0.04
CA THR A 46 -10.47 -3.63 0.64
C THR A 46 -10.11 -4.68 -0.42
N GLN A 47 -10.80 -4.67 -1.56
CA GLN A 47 -10.46 -5.56 -2.69
C GLN A 47 -9.08 -5.23 -3.26
N LEU A 48 -8.77 -3.95 -3.45
CA LEU A 48 -7.44 -3.54 -3.92
C LEU A 48 -6.34 -3.96 -2.94
N SER A 49 -6.57 -3.78 -1.64
CA SER A 49 -5.63 -4.17 -0.59
C SER A 49 -5.33 -5.68 -0.64
N ALA A 50 -6.37 -6.51 -0.75
CA ALA A 50 -6.21 -7.95 -0.91
C ALA A 50 -5.44 -8.34 -2.19
N LEU A 51 -5.73 -7.70 -3.33
CA LEU A 51 -4.98 -7.93 -4.58
C LEU A 51 -3.51 -7.49 -4.45
N ALA A 52 -3.25 -6.36 -3.79
CA ALA A 52 -1.89 -5.85 -3.57
C ALA A 52 -1.07 -6.78 -2.66
N THR A 53 -1.70 -7.35 -1.63
CA THR A 53 -1.05 -8.37 -0.79
C THR A 53 -0.76 -9.64 -1.57
N LEU A 54 -1.67 -10.12 -2.43
CA LEU A 54 -1.38 -11.25 -3.32
C LEU A 54 -0.29 -10.93 -4.34
N ALA A 55 -0.19 -9.68 -4.83
CA ALA A 55 0.86 -9.25 -5.73
C ALA A 55 2.25 -9.28 -5.07
N ARG A 56 2.32 -8.81 -3.81
CA ARG A 56 3.56 -8.68 -3.04
C ARG A 56 4.02 -10.03 -2.48
N ASP A 57 3.10 -10.77 -1.85
CA ASP A 57 3.42 -11.93 -1.02
C ASP A 57 3.14 -13.27 -1.73
N GLY A 58 2.58 -13.21 -2.94
CA GLY A 58 2.27 -14.38 -3.75
C GLY A 58 0.99 -15.09 -3.35
N ALA A 59 0.81 -16.29 -3.93
CA ALA A 59 -0.39 -17.09 -3.75
C ALA A 59 -0.49 -17.66 -2.32
N MET A 60 -1.67 -17.62 -1.71
CA MET A 60 -1.86 -18.04 -0.32
C MET A 60 -3.28 -18.53 -0.05
N THR A 61 -3.51 -19.13 1.12
CA THR A 61 -4.85 -19.56 1.52
C THR A 61 -5.73 -18.36 1.91
N PRO A 62 -7.07 -18.47 1.83
CA PRO A 62 -7.98 -17.42 2.29
C PRO A 62 -7.74 -17.00 3.75
N GLY A 63 -7.36 -17.95 4.62
CA GLY A 63 -7.05 -17.68 6.02
C GLY A 63 -5.76 -16.87 6.19
N ALA A 64 -4.71 -17.21 5.44
CA ALA A 64 -3.46 -16.45 5.44
C ALA A 64 -3.68 -15.01 4.91
N LEU A 65 -4.47 -14.86 3.85
CA LEU A 65 -4.83 -13.55 3.32
C LEU A 65 -5.64 -12.73 4.33
N ALA A 66 -6.59 -13.36 5.04
CA ALA A 66 -7.36 -12.69 6.08
C ALA A 66 -6.47 -12.17 7.22
N ALA A 67 -5.50 -12.97 7.65
CA ALA A 67 -4.54 -12.60 8.69
C ALA A 67 -3.66 -11.41 8.26
N LYS A 68 -3.11 -11.45 7.05
CA LYS A 68 -2.29 -10.36 6.48
C LYS A 68 -3.08 -9.06 6.32
N GLU A 69 -4.34 -9.16 5.87
CA GLU A 69 -5.24 -8.02 5.72
C GLU A 69 -5.87 -7.58 7.06
N ARG A 70 -5.56 -8.27 8.16
CA ARG A 70 -6.09 -8.01 9.52
C ARG A 70 -7.63 -7.95 9.55
N VAL A 71 -8.28 -8.85 8.81
CA VAL A 71 -9.74 -8.99 8.79
C VAL A 71 -10.18 -10.39 9.19
N GLN A 72 -11.45 -10.53 9.56
CA GLN A 72 -12.03 -11.82 9.90
C GLN A 72 -12.14 -12.73 8.66
N PRO A 73 -11.89 -14.05 8.78
CA PRO A 73 -11.95 -14.99 7.65
C PRO A 73 -13.25 -14.92 6.84
N PRO A 74 -14.46 -14.84 7.43
CA PRO A 74 -15.69 -14.71 6.65
C PRO A 74 -15.78 -13.42 5.82
N SER A 75 -15.13 -12.33 6.26
CA SER A 75 -15.03 -11.09 5.49
C SER A 75 -14.09 -11.27 4.32
N MET A 76 -12.93 -11.90 4.52
CA MET A 76 -11.99 -12.17 3.43
C MET A 76 -12.58 -13.12 2.38
N THR A 77 -13.32 -14.16 2.79
CA THR A 77 -13.99 -15.06 1.85
C THR A 77 -14.95 -14.33 0.92
N ARG A 78 -15.68 -13.32 1.42
CA ARG A 78 -16.56 -12.47 0.59
C ARG A 78 -15.76 -11.58 -0.37
N VAL A 79 -14.65 -11.01 0.08
CA VAL A 79 -13.74 -10.24 -0.78
C VAL A 79 -13.20 -11.11 -1.92
N ILE A 80 -12.70 -12.30 -1.61
CA ILE A 80 -12.19 -13.26 -2.61
C ILE A 80 -13.32 -13.70 -3.54
N ALA A 81 -14.57 -13.86 -3.07
CA ALA A 81 -15.71 -14.24 -3.92
C ALA A 81 -15.98 -13.17 -4.98
N SER A 82 -16.11 -11.93 -4.54
CA SER A 82 -16.32 -10.81 -5.46
C SER A 82 -15.13 -10.61 -6.41
N LEU A 83 -13.88 -10.75 -5.95
CA LEU A 83 -12.70 -10.68 -6.84
C LEU A 83 -12.67 -11.82 -7.87
N SER A 84 -13.16 -13.01 -7.50
CA SER A 84 -13.25 -14.16 -8.41
C SER A 84 -14.33 -13.95 -9.47
N GLU A 85 -15.47 -13.37 -9.10
CA GLU A 85 -16.55 -12.99 -10.03
C GLU A 85 -16.06 -11.94 -11.04
N LEU A 86 -15.22 -11.00 -10.60
CA LEU A 86 -14.54 -10.03 -11.44
C LEU A 86 -13.35 -10.62 -12.24
N GLN A 87 -13.07 -11.92 -12.10
CA GLN A 87 -11.96 -12.62 -12.76
C GLN A 87 -10.58 -12.04 -12.43
N LEU A 88 -10.41 -11.35 -11.30
CA LEU A 88 -9.15 -10.74 -10.86
C LEU A 88 -8.28 -11.70 -10.05
N VAL A 89 -8.85 -12.79 -9.55
CA VAL A 89 -8.13 -13.86 -8.85
C VAL A 89 -8.49 -15.23 -9.42
N LYS A 90 -7.59 -16.19 -9.26
CA LYS A 90 -7.80 -17.62 -9.51
C LYS A 90 -7.86 -18.36 -8.18
N ARG A 91 -8.60 -19.47 -8.15
CA ARG A 91 -8.71 -20.37 -7.00
C ARG A 91 -8.37 -21.78 -7.47
N ASP A 92 -7.29 -22.30 -6.95
CA ASP A 92 -6.78 -23.62 -7.30
C ASP A 92 -6.74 -24.52 -6.06
N PRO A 93 -6.89 -25.86 -6.20
CA PRO A 93 -6.66 -26.78 -5.09
C PRO A 93 -5.24 -26.59 -4.53
N HIS A 94 -5.10 -26.68 -3.20
CA HIS A 94 -3.78 -26.60 -2.59
C HIS A 94 -2.91 -27.78 -3.05
N PRO A 95 -1.64 -27.56 -3.44
CA PRO A 95 -0.81 -28.58 -4.11
C PRO A 95 -0.56 -29.84 -3.27
N THR A 96 -0.64 -29.73 -1.95
CA THR A 96 -0.39 -30.84 -1.01
C THR A 96 -1.58 -31.19 -0.12
N ASP A 97 -2.65 -30.38 -0.11
CA ASP A 97 -3.84 -30.60 0.73
C ASP A 97 -5.10 -30.29 -0.07
N GLY A 98 -5.65 -31.28 -0.78
CA GLY A 98 -6.82 -31.09 -1.63
C GLY A 98 -8.08 -30.58 -0.91
N ARG A 99 -8.09 -30.50 0.43
CA ARG A 99 -9.18 -29.89 1.20
C ARG A 99 -9.08 -28.37 1.29
N GLN A 100 -7.90 -27.81 1.00
CA GLN A 100 -7.63 -26.39 0.99
C GLN A 100 -7.59 -25.83 -0.43
N VAL A 101 -7.81 -24.52 -0.52
CA VAL A 101 -7.69 -23.74 -1.76
C VAL A 101 -6.60 -22.69 -1.59
N ILE A 102 -5.86 -22.47 -2.67
CA ILE A 102 -4.91 -21.37 -2.83
C ILE A 102 -5.54 -20.32 -3.74
N VAL A 103 -5.40 -19.05 -3.33
CA VAL A 103 -5.82 -17.89 -4.10
C VAL A 103 -4.59 -17.24 -4.70
N SER A 104 -4.64 -16.94 -5.99
CA SER A 104 -3.57 -16.25 -6.72
C SER A 104 -4.16 -15.15 -7.61
N LEU A 105 -3.34 -14.18 -8.03
CA LEU A 105 -3.78 -13.19 -9.02
C LEU A 105 -3.98 -13.86 -10.39
N SER A 106 -5.07 -13.49 -11.06
CA SER A 106 -5.19 -13.73 -12.49
C SER A 106 -4.31 -12.74 -13.26
N ASP A 107 -4.18 -12.94 -14.58
CA ASP A 107 -3.42 -11.99 -15.41
C ASP A 107 -4.12 -10.63 -15.50
N ALA A 108 -5.46 -10.61 -15.49
CA ALA A 108 -6.25 -9.39 -15.34
C ALA A 108 -6.04 -8.72 -13.96
N GLY A 109 -5.94 -9.51 -12.89
CA GLY A 109 -5.61 -8.99 -11.55
C GLY A 109 -4.23 -8.35 -11.48
N LYS A 110 -3.22 -8.97 -12.11
CA LYS A 110 -1.86 -8.40 -12.23
C LYS A 110 -1.86 -7.09 -13.01
N ALA A 111 -2.53 -7.06 -14.16
CA ALA A 111 -2.67 -5.86 -14.98
C ALA A 111 -3.34 -4.72 -14.20
N LEU A 112 -4.43 -5.01 -13.47
CA LEU A 112 -5.10 -4.01 -12.64
C LEU A 112 -4.18 -3.41 -11.57
N ILE A 113 -3.39 -4.24 -10.88
CA ILE A 113 -2.42 -3.73 -9.88
C ILE A 113 -1.36 -2.86 -10.54
N GLN A 114 -0.88 -3.25 -11.72
CA GLN A 114 0.08 -2.46 -12.47
C GLN A 114 -0.51 -1.09 -12.86
N ASP A 115 -1.75 -1.06 -13.36
CA ASP A 115 -2.43 0.19 -13.72
C ASP A 115 -2.66 1.10 -12.51
N GLU A 116 -3.06 0.54 -11.36
CA GLU A 116 -3.20 1.29 -10.10
C GLU A 116 -1.86 1.87 -9.62
N ASN A 117 -0.77 1.12 -9.76
CA ASN A 117 0.56 1.61 -9.41
C ASN A 117 1.00 2.73 -10.36
N ASN A 118 0.80 2.55 -11.67
CA ASN A 118 1.13 3.56 -12.69
C ASN A 118 0.35 4.86 -12.46
N ALA A 119 -0.94 4.79 -12.13
CA ALA A 119 -1.75 5.97 -11.86
C ALA A 119 -1.25 6.75 -10.63
N ARG A 120 -0.87 6.04 -9.57
CA ARG A 120 -0.30 6.65 -8.35
C ARG A 120 1.08 7.24 -8.60
N GLU A 121 1.91 6.55 -9.38
CA GLU A 121 3.24 7.02 -9.76
C GLU A 121 3.17 8.26 -10.64
N ALA A 122 2.30 8.28 -11.66
CA ALA A 122 2.11 9.43 -12.53
C ALA A 122 1.69 10.67 -11.74
N TRP A 123 0.72 10.53 -10.83
CA TRP A 123 0.33 11.65 -9.97
C TRP A 123 1.48 12.12 -9.07
N MET A 124 2.22 11.19 -8.46
CA MET A 124 3.36 11.55 -7.60
C MET A 124 4.46 12.25 -8.42
N PHE A 125 4.75 11.77 -9.63
CA PHE A 125 5.70 12.40 -10.54
C PHE A 125 5.33 13.86 -10.79
N ASP A 126 4.06 14.16 -11.06
CA ASP A 126 3.59 15.53 -11.24
C ASP A 126 3.80 16.39 -9.99
N GLN A 127 3.53 15.85 -8.80
CA GLN A 127 3.75 16.59 -7.54
C GLN A 127 5.24 16.85 -7.27
N LEU A 128 6.11 15.92 -7.63
CA LEU A 128 7.55 16.02 -7.40
C LEU A 128 8.27 16.86 -8.46
N SER A 129 7.72 16.97 -9.67
CA SER A 129 8.32 17.70 -10.80
C SER A 129 8.53 19.20 -10.52
N GLY A 130 7.79 19.77 -9.56
CA GLY A 130 7.93 21.18 -9.16
C GLY A 130 8.96 21.43 -8.04
N LEU A 131 9.60 20.39 -7.51
CA LEU A 131 10.50 20.51 -6.36
C LEU A 131 11.94 20.81 -6.76
N THR A 132 12.67 21.47 -5.87
CA THR A 132 14.10 21.71 -6.07
C THR A 132 14.92 20.43 -5.84
N PRO A 133 16.16 20.34 -6.36
CA PRO A 133 17.03 19.20 -6.10
C PRO A 133 17.25 18.90 -4.62
N ASP A 134 17.34 19.94 -3.77
CA ASP A 134 17.50 19.75 -2.32
C ASP A 134 16.25 19.15 -1.67
N GLN A 135 15.06 19.58 -2.09
CA GLN A 135 13.80 19.00 -1.60
C GLN A 135 13.65 17.55 -2.04
N LEU A 136 14.03 17.23 -3.29
CA LEU A 136 14.02 15.85 -3.80
C LEU A 136 14.98 14.96 -3.01
N ARG A 137 16.18 15.44 -2.68
CA ARG A 137 17.13 14.70 -1.83
C ARG A 137 16.57 14.44 -0.43
N VAL A 138 15.94 15.43 0.20
CA VAL A 138 15.29 15.24 1.51
C VAL A 138 14.17 14.21 1.45
N LEU A 139 13.39 14.19 0.38
CA LEU A 139 12.35 13.19 0.19
C LEU A 139 12.93 11.79 -0.04
N ASP A 140 14.03 11.66 -0.78
CA ASP A 140 14.73 10.40 -0.98
C ASP A 140 15.25 9.83 0.36
N ASP A 141 15.92 10.67 1.15
CA ASP A 141 16.37 10.34 2.51
C ASP A 141 15.18 9.91 3.39
N ALA A 142 14.06 10.64 3.34
CA ALA A 142 12.86 10.32 4.10
C ALA A 142 12.22 8.99 3.66
N VAL A 143 12.20 8.68 2.36
CA VAL A 143 11.70 7.40 1.83
C VAL A 143 12.52 6.23 2.36
N ALA A 144 13.86 6.37 2.40
CA ALA A 144 14.72 5.34 2.97
C ALA A 144 14.40 5.07 4.45
N ILE A 145 14.24 6.13 5.25
CA ILE A 145 13.89 6.03 6.67
C ILE A 145 12.51 5.39 6.85
N MET A 146 11.50 5.83 6.09
CA MET A 146 10.15 5.27 6.17
C MET A 146 10.11 3.77 5.83
N LYS A 147 10.90 3.32 4.85
CA LYS A 147 11.02 1.88 4.53
C LYS A 147 11.60 1.07 5.68
N GLN A 148 12.63 1.59 6.35
CA GLN A 148 13.24 0.94 7.52
C GLN A 148 12.24 0.81 8.68
N LEU A 149 11.49 1.89 8.99
CA LEU A 149 10.46 1.86 10.04
C LEU A 149 9.38 0.80 9.81
N VAL A 150 9.00 0.56 8.55
CA VAL A 150 8.02 -0.48 8.22
C VAL A 150 8.63 -1.88 8.32
N ALA A 151 9.84 -2.08 7.80
CA ALA A 151 10.51 -3.38 7.84
C ALA A 151 10.79 -3.86 9.28
N ASP A 152 11.13 -2.94 10.19
CA ASP A 152 11.37 -3.26 11.60
C ASP A 152 10.08 -3.58 12.39
N SER A 153 8.91 -3.33 11.79
CA SER A 153 7.59 -3.50 12.42
C SER A 153 6.83 -4.75 11.99
N GLU A 154 7.35 -5.49 11.01
CA GLU A 154 6.82 -6.78 10.50
C GLU A 154 7.52 -7.98 11.14
#